data_AF-A0A382VSZ2-F1
#
_entry.id   AF-A0A382VSZ2-F1
#
_cell.length_a   1.000
_cell.length_b   1.000
_cell.length_c   1.000
_cell.angle_alpha   90.00
_cell.angle_beta   90.00
_cell.angle_gamma   90.00
#
_symmetry.space_group_name_H-M   'P 1'
#
loop_
_entity.id
_entity.type
_entity.pdbx_description
1 polymer ?
#
loop_
_entity_poly.entity_id
_entity_poly.type
_entity_poly.pdbx_seq_one_letter_code
_entity_poly.pdbx_strand_id
1 'polypeptide(L)' 'MKIIVTGGAGFIGSHLVEELVSRSYDVIVMDNFSTGTLKNLNNVINK' A
#
# COMPACT_ATOMS: atom_id res chain seq x y z
N MET A 1 14.43 -4.62 3.24
CA MET A 1 13.93 -5.54 2.18
C MET A 1 12.97 -4.76 1.31
N LYS A 2 12.98 -4.97 -0.02
CA LYS A 2 12.08 -4.29 -0.97
C LYS A 2 10.90 -5.19 -1.31
N ILE A 3 9.69 -4.65 -1.28
CA ILE A 3 8.45 -5.39 -1.49
C ILE A 3 7.58 -4.65 -2.49
N ILE A 4 7.02 -5.37 -3.47
CA ILE A 4 5.98 -4.84 -4.36
C ILE A 4 4.62 -5.42 -3.95
N VAL A 5 3.62 -4.56 -3.82
CA VAL A 5 2.24 -4.94 -3.53
C VAL A 5 1.36 -4.54 -4.70
N THR A 6 0.82 -5.54 -5.41
CA THR A 6 -0.19 -5.32 -6.44
C THR A 6 -1.58 -5.22 -5.81
N GLY A 7 -2.39 -4.24 -6.22
CA GLY A 7 -3.71 -4.04 -5.61
C GLY A 7 -3.66 -3.39 -4.21
N GLY A 8 -2.55 -2.71 -3.88
CA GLY A 8 -2.31 -2.14 -2.56
C GLY A 8 -3.22 -0.97 -2.18
N ALA A 9 -3.96 -0.38 -3.12
CA ALA A 9 -4.95 0.65 -2.83
C ALA A 9 -6.38 0.06 -2.59
N GLY A 10 -6.56 -1.26 -2.68
CA GLY A 10 -7.79 -1.95 -2.28
C GLY A 10 -7.93 -2.10 -0.76
N PHE A 11 -9.08 -2.61 -0.29
CA PHE A 11 -9.38 -2.73 1.15
C PHE A 11 -8.33 -3.56 1.92
N ILE A 12 -8.04 -4.79 1.48
CA ILE A 12 -7.04 -5.64 2.15
C ILE A 12 -5.62 -5.15 1.84
N GLY A 13 -5.38 -4.76 0.59
CA GLY A 13 -4.08 -4.30 0.13
C GLY A 13 -3.55 -3.12 0.94
N SER A 14 -4.40 -2.15 1.28
CA SER A 14 -3.97 -0.97 2.00
C SER A 14 -3.53 -1.27 3.43
N HIS A 15 -4.24 -2.16 4.14
CA HIS A 15 -3.86 -2.59 5.48
C HIS A 15 -2.55 -3.40 5.46
N LEU A 16 -2.34 -4.22 4.43
CA LEU A 16 -1.06 -4.90 4.23
C LEU A 16 0.08 -3.90 4.00
N VAL A 17 -0.13 -2.90 3.13
CA VAL A 17 0.87 -1.85 2.89
C VAL A 17 1.18 -1.09 4.18
N GLU A 18 0.15 -0.73 4.97
CA GLU A 18 0.33 -0.10 6.28
C GLU A 18 1.23 -0.91 7.22
N GLU A 19 0.98 -2.22 7.33
CA GLU A 19 1.76 -3.11 8.17
C GLU A 19 3.20 -3.34 7.65
N LEU A 20 3.39 -3.35 6.33
CA LEU A 20 4.73 -3.48 5.76
C LEU A 20 5.56 -2.21 5.98
N VAL A 21 4.95 -1.04 5.83
CA VAL A 21 5.59 0.25 6.11
C VAL A 21 5.88 0.39 7.61
N SER A 22 4.98 -0.04 8.49
CA SER A 22 5.20 -0.01 9.96
C SER A 22 6.42 -0.83 10.38
N ARG A 23 6.73 -1.89 9.64
CA ARG A 23 7.92 -2.74 9.81
C ARG A 23 9.19 -2.19 9.14
N SER A 24 9.16 -0.96 8.63
CA SER A 24 10.29 -0.29 7.95
C SER A 24 10.77 -1.02 6.68
N TYR A 25 9.85 -1.66 5.96
CA TYR A 25 10.13 -2.15 4.61
C TYR A 25 9.98 -1.04 3.57
N ASP A 26 10.75 -1.14 2.49
CA ASP A 26 10.62 -0.29 1.30
C ASP A 26 9.54 -0.90 0.40
N VAL A 27 8.38 -0.24 0.31
CA VAL A 27 7.17 -0.78 -0.30
C VAL A 27 6.80 0.02 -1.56
N ILE A 28 6.68 -0.68 -2.68
CA ILE A 28 6.16 -0.13 -3.93
C ILE A 28 4.73 -0.67 -4.12
N VAL A 29 3.76 0.22 -4.27
CA VAL A 29 2.38 -0.18 -4.60
C VAL A 29 2.13 -0.02 -6.09
N MET A 30 1.64 -1.09 -6.72
CA MET A 30 1.17 -1.08 -8.10
C MET A 30 -0.33 -1.36 -8.13
N ASP A 31 -1.13 -0.36 -8.46
CA ASP A 31 -2.59 -0.46 -8.46
C ASP A 31 -3.17 0.33 -9.64
N ASN A 32 -4.22 -0.23 -10.25
CA ASN A 32 -4.94 0.41 -11.35
C ASN A 32 -6.20 1.16 -10.89
N PHE A 33 -6.51 1.13 -9.59
CA PHE A 33 -7.66 1.78 -8.96
C PHE A 33 -9.03 1.33 -9.52
N SER A 34 -9.13 0.11 -10.04
CA SER A 34 -10.40 -0.45 -10.54
C SER A 34 -11.50 -0.53 -9.47
N THR A 35 -11.12 -0.85 -8.22
CA THR A 35 -12.00 -0.84 -7.04
C THR A 35 -11.40 -0.12 -5.83
N GLY A 36 -10.08 0.08 -5.83
CA GLY A 36 -9.35 0.79 -4.79
C GLY A 36 -9.35 2.31 -4.97
N THR A 37 -8.87 3.02 -3.95
CA THR A 37 -8.70 4.47 -4.01
C THR A 37 -7.41 4.88 -3.32
N LEU A 38 -6.75 5.92 -3.83
CA LEU A 38 -5.54 6.47 -3.21
C LEU A 38 -5.76 6.87 -1.74
N LYS A 39 -7.00 7.22 -1.37
CA LYS A 39 -7.37 7.56 0.02
C LYS A 39 -7.08 6.44 1.02
N ASN A 40 -7.14 5.17 0.57
CA ASN A 40 -6.86 4.02 1.42
C ASN A 40 -5.39 3.97 1.86
N LEU A 41 -4.49 4.69 1.18
CA LEU A 41 -3.06 4.76 1.49
C LEU A 41 -2.64 6.03 2.23
N ASN A 42 -3.58 6.94 2.57
CA ASN A 42 -3.25 8.25 3.15
C ASN A 42 -2.41 8.18 4.43
N ASN A 43 -2.50 7.09 5.20
CA ASN A 43 -1.76 6.92 6.45
C ASN A 43 -0.26 6.64 6.25
N VAL A 44 0.13 6.23 5.04
CA VAL A 44 1.48 5.76 4.70
C VAL A 44 2.06 6.38 3.44
N ILE A 45 1.26 7.08 2.64
CA ILE A 45 1.77 7.79 1.47
C ILE A 45 2.74 8.89 1.93
N ASN A 46 3.95 8.93 1.37
CA ASN A 46 5.06 9.82 1.74
C ASN A 46 5.75 9.55 3.10
N LYS A 47 5.61 8.36 3.67
CA LYS A 47 6.50 7.87 4.75
C LYS A 47 7.61 7.00 4.18
#